data_AF-A0A535HSB7-F1
#
_entry.id   AF-A0A535HSB7-F1
#
_cell.length_a   1.000
_cell.length_b   1.000
_cell.length_c   1.000
_cell.angle_alpha   90.00
_cell.angle_beta   90.00
_cell.angle_gamma   90.00
#
_symmetry.space_group_name_H-M   'P 1'
#
loop_
_entity.id
_entity.type
_entity.pdbx_description
1 polymer ?
#
loop_
_entity_poly.entity_id
_entity_poly.type
_entity_poly.pdbx_seq_one_letter_code
_entity_poly.pdbx_strand_id
1 'polypeptide(L)'
;MQALGFVGLAHANSAALERALVSGEAPEPERLLGAEWRGYNISSLTRLMGIQKFIKGFLLARDGVEGYNVRVQQNGLMGPWTEKAVPEQSRRYAFFRVLRVNPDGVDHVYLNALLLDYGASERNPSIGVERLLRDYLVQPDSANADLLLGKAYLAIGGWRVPANFFVLERMSKVD
;
A
#
# COMPACT_ATOMS: atom_id res chain seq x y z
N MET A 1 -15.78 -19.18 -3.80
CA MET A 1 -14.71 -19.17 -2.77
C MET A 1 -15.13 -18.19 -1.70
N GLN A 2 -14.96 -18.51 -0.40
CA GLN A 2 -15.12 -17.48 0.64
C GLN A 2 -14.10 -16.36 0.41
N ALA A 3 -14.54 -15.11 0.52
CA ALA A 3 -13.64 -13.97 0.51
C ALA A 3 -12.69 -14.06 1.71
N LEU A 4 -11.40 -13.89 1.46
CA LEU A 4 -10.40 -13.91 2.52
C LEU A 4 -10.41 -12.56 3.23
N GLY A 5 -10.53 -12.56 4.56
CA GLY A 5 -10.26 -11.37 5.38
C GLY A 5 -8.77 -11.03 5.45
N PHE A 6 -8.41 -9.95 6.16
CA PHE A 6 -7.03 -9.47 6.30
C PHE A 6 -6.01 -10.56 6.66
N VAL A 7 -6.30 -11.35 7.70
CA VAL A 7 -5.43 -12.45 8.15
C VAL A 7 -5.33 -13.55 7.09
N GLY A 8 -6.43 -13.84 6.40
CA GLY A 8 -6.46 -14.83 5.32
C GLY A 8 -5.57 -14.43 4.16
N LEU A 9 -5.64 -13.16 3.74
CA LEU A 9 -4.73 -12.61 2.71
C LEU A 9 -3.28 -12.59 3.20
N ALA A 10 -3.02 -12.21 4.45
CA ALA A 10 -1.67 -12.18 5.01
C ALA A 10 -0.96 -13.55 5.04
N HIS A 11 -1.73 -14.65 5.03
CA HIS A 11 -1.23 -16.03 4.97
C HIS A 11 -1.34 -16.68 3.60
N ALA A 12 -1.96 -16.02 2.62
CA ALA A 12 -2.12 -16.57 1.28
C ALA A 12 -0.76 -16.67 0.56
N ASN A 13 -0.62 -17.65 -0.33
CA ASN A 13 0.56 -17.78 -1.17
C ASN A 13 0.51 -16.79 -2.35
N SER A 14 1.66 -16.54 -2.97
CA SER A 14 1.79 -15.58 -4.07
C SER A 14 0.85 -15.84 -5.23
N ALA A 15 0.54 -17.11 -5.56
CA ALA A 15 -0.37 -17.42 -6.66
C ALA A 15 -1.82 -17.06 -6.34
N ALA A 16 -2.26 -17.26 -5.10
CA ALA A 16 -3.59 -16.83 -4.65
C ALA A 16 -3.70 -15.31 -4.60
N LEU A 17 -2.66 -14.63 -4.11
CA LEU A 17 -2.59 -13.17 -4.08
C LEU A 17 -2.56 -12.57 -5.49
N GLU A 18 -1.81 -13.16 -6.41
CA GLU A 18 -1.79 -12.71 -7.81
C GLU A 18 -3.17 -12.82 -8.45
N ARG A 19 -3.89 -13.94 -8.23
CA ARG A 19 -5.26 -14.09 -8.73
C ARG A 19 -6.20 -13.03 -8.15
N ALA A 20 -6.11 -12.76 -6.84
CA ALA A 20 -6.91 -11.72 -6.20
C ALA A 20 -6.55 -10.32 -6.71
N LEU A 21 -5.26 -10.05 -7.00
CA LEU A 21 -4.81 -8.78 -7.55
C LEU A 21 -5.35 -8.56 -8.97
N VAL A 22 -5.28 -9.57 -9.83
CA VAL A 22 -5.74 -9.50 -11.23
C VAL A 22 -7.27 -9.44 -11.34
N SER A 23 -8.00 -10.08 -10.42
CA SER A 23 -9.48 -10.08 -10.42
C SER A 23 -10.11 -8.96 -9.60
N GLY A 24 -9.33 -8.26 -8.78
CA GLY A 24 -9.80 -7.14 -7.98
C GLY A 24 -10.11 -5.90 -8.82
N GLU A 25 -10.73 -4.92 -8.18
CA GLU A 25 -11.13 -3.66 -8.81
C GLU A 25 -10.36 -2.49 -8.20
N ALA A 26 -10.10 -1.45 -8.99
CA ALA A 26 -9.47 -0.24 -8.47
C ALA A 26 -10.50 0.54 -7.64
N PRO A 27 -10.30 0.71 -6.31
CA PRO A 27 -11.23 1.51 -5.53
C PRO A 27 -11.22 2.97 -6.02
N GLU A 28 -12.28 3.72 -5.73
CA GLU A 28 -12.25 5.17 -5.89
C GLU A 28 -11.22 5.78 -4.93
N PRO A 29 -10.26 6.61 -5.38
CA PRO A 29 -9.23 7.19 -4.53
C PRO A 29 -9.79 7.89 -3.27
N GLU A 30 -10.92 8.57 -3.40
CA GLU A 30 -11.58 9.31 -2.32
C GLU A 30 -12.06 8.41 -1.19
N ARG A 31 -12.34 7.12 -1.46
CA ARG A 31 -12.73 6.15 -0.44
C ARG A 31 -11.57 5.78 0.50
N LEU A 32 -10.33 6.10 0.13
CA LEU A 32 -9.16 5.87 0.98
C LEU A 32 -9.04 6.93 2.09
N LEU A 33 -9.64 8.10 1.89
CA LEU A 33 -9.56 9.25 2.79
C LEU A 33 -10.28 9.01 4.13
N GLY A 34 -9.91 9.82 5.13
CA GLY A 34 -10.62 9.91 6.40
C GLY A 34 -10.38 8.74 7.35
N ALA A 35 -9.42 7.86 7.06
CA ALA A 35 -8.96 6.81 7.95
C ALA A 35 -7.49 6.47 7.67
N GLU A 36 -6.82 5.93 8.68
CA GLU A 36 -5.55 5.22 8.50
C GLU A 36 -5.81 3.74 8.26
N TRP A 37 -4.85 3.07 7.63
CA TRP A 37 -4.96 1.69 7.16
C TRP A 37 -3.81 0.87 7.72
N ARG A 38 -4.14 -0.19 8.46
CA ARG A 38 -3.13 -1.12 8.96
C ARG A 38 -2.64 -1.98 7.80
N GLY A 39 -1.33 -2.05 7.65
CA GLY A 39 -0.67 -2.75 6.56
C GLY A 39 0.23 -3.88 7.03
N TYR A 40 0.25 -4.97 6.26
CA TYR A 40 1.15 -6.10 6.47
C TYR A 40 1.82 -6.56 5.17
N ASN A 41 3.15 -6.54 5.14
CA ASN A 41 3.96 -7.12 4.06
C ASN A 41 4.07 -8.64 4.24
N ILE A 42 3.75 -9.38 3.18
CA ILE A 42 3.61 -10.85 3.23
C ILE A 42 4.97 -11.57 3.09
N SER A 43 5.95 -10.94 2.42
CA SER A 43 7.25 -11.54 2.13
C SER A 43 8.10 -11.81 3.38
N SER A 44 8.76 -12.98 3.42
CA SER A 44 9.74 -13.33 4.45
C SER A 44 10.95 -12.39 4.48
N LEU A 45 11.33 -11.79 3.34
CA LEU A 45 12.41 -10.81 3.28
C LEU A 45 12.06 -9.55 4.08
N THR A 46 10.81 -9.08 4.01
CA THR A 46 10.35 -7.92 4.79
C THR A 46 10.31 -8.21 6.29
N ARG A 47 10.14 -9.47 6.68
CA ARG A 47 10.28 -9.93 8.07
C ARG A 47 11.70 -9.78 8.55
N LEU A 48 12.66 -10.26 7.76
CA LEU A 48 14.09 -10.15 8.07
C LEU A 48 14.55 -8.70 8.21
N MET A 49 14.00 -7.80 7.39
CA MET A 49 14.29 -6.36 7.42
C MET A 49 13.50 -5.59 8.49
N GLY A 50 12.60 -6.23 9.24
CA GLY A 50 11.83 -5.56 10.30
C GLY A 50 10.83 -4.52 9.79
N ILE A 51 10.29 -4.71 8.58
CA ILE A 51 9.30 -3.81 7.95
C ILE A 51 7.99 -4.52 7.62
N GLN A 52 7.63 -5.56 8.36
CA GLN A 52 6.43 -6.34 8.10
C GLN A 52 5.14 -5.54 8.34
N LYS A 53 5.07 -4.83 9.46
CA LYS A 53 3.91 -4.01 9.81
C LYS A 53 4.18 -2.55 9.47
N PHE A 54 3.17 -1.87 8.97
CA PHE A 54 3.17 -0.43 8.72
C PHE A 54 1.74 0.10 8.80
N ILE A 55 1.58 1.42 8.88
CA ILE A 55 0.29 2.08 8.64
C ILE A 55 0.44 2.94 7.39
N LYS A 56 -0.61 3.01 6.57
CA LYS A 56 -0.76 4.03 5.53
C LYS A 56 -1.88 5.00 5.89
N GLY A 57 -1.68 6.28 5.63
CA GLY A 57 -2.75 7.27 5.68
C GLY A 57 -2.93 7.93 4.32
N PHE A 58 -4.11 8.50 4.10
CA PHE A 58 -4.48 9.18 2.86
C PHE A 58 -5.09 10.53 3.19
N LEU A 59 -4.66 11.55 2.46
CA LEU A 59 -5.06 12.93 2.65
C LEU A 59 -5.47 13.56 1.31
N LEU A 60 -6.40 14.50 1.40
CA LEU A 60 -6.73 15.34 0.25
C LEU A 60 -5.57 16.30 0.01
N ALA A 61 -5.13 16.38 -1.24
CA ALA A 61 -4.11 17.30 -1.71
C ALA A 61 -4.65 18.07 -2.91
N ARG A 62 -3.88 19.07 -3.37
CA ARG A 62 -4.30 19.99 -4.45
C ARG A 62 -4.79 19.26 -5.71
N ASP A 63 -4.06 18.24 -6.13
CA ASP A 63 -4.30 17.55 -7.42
C ASP A 63 -4.86 16.13 -7.23
N GLY A 64 -5.63 15.90 -6.17
CA GLY A 64 -6.23 14.60 -5.83
C GLY A 64 -5.72 14.03 -4.50
N VAL A 65 -5.60 12.72 -4.39
CA VAL A 65 -5.21 12.05 -3.13
C VAL A 65 -3.70 11.87 -3.04
N GLU A 66 -3.12 12.23 -1.89
CA GLU A 66 -1.76 11.85 -1.50
C GLU A 66 -1.86 10.86 -0.33
N GLY A 67 -0.93 9.93 -0.23
CA GLY A 67 -0.78 9.10 0.97
C GLY A 67 0.61 9.16 1.56
N TYR A 68 0.74 8.57 2.74
CA TYR A 68 1.96 8.51 3.53
C TYR A 68 2.04 7.19 4.28
N ASN A 69 3.23 6.85 4.75
CA ASN A 69 3.44 5.72 5.65
C ASN A 69 3.75 6.21 7.07
N VAL A 70 3.41 5.37 8.06
CA VAL A 70 3.76 5.55 9.47
C VAL A 70 4.44 4.28 9.98
N ARG A 71 5.52 4.46 10.73
CA ARG A 71 6.32 3.35 11.28
C ARG A 71 5.61 2.80 12.50
N VAL A 72 5.46 1.48 12.55
CA VAL A 72 4.87 0.80 13.71
C VAL A 72 5.83 -0.20 14.34
N GLN A 73 5.53 -0.56 15.58
CA GLN A 73 6.21 -1.63 16.29
C GLN A 73 6.02 -2.96 15.56
N GLN A 74 7.09 -3.77 15.52
CA GLN A 74 7.08 -5.08 14.88
C GLN A 74 6.87 -6.15 15.96
N ASN A 75 5.62 -6.56 16.14
CA ASN A 75 5.18 -7.47 17.21
C ASN A 75 4.32 -8.63 16.66
N GLY A 76 4.64 -9.08 15.44
CA GLY A 76 3.91 -10.14 14.75
C GLY A 76 2.55 -9.69 14.19
N LEU A 77 1.99 -10.51 13.30
CA LEU A 77 0.73 -10.22 12.60
C LEU A 77 -0.43 -9.95 13.58
N MET A 78 -0.50 -10.69 14.69
CA MET A 78 -1.59 -10.60 15.67
C MET A 78 -1.40 -9.51 16.73
N GLY A 79 -0.22 -8.89 16.82
CA GLY A 79 0.00 -7.77 17.72
C GLY A 79 -0.77 -6.51 17.27
N PRO A 80 -0.94 -5.52 18.15
CA PRO A 80 -1.52 -4.23 17.76
C PRO A 80 -0.61 -3.47 16.78
N TRP A 81 -1.21 -2.63 15.92
CA TRP A 81 -0.49 -1.66 15.08
C TRP A 81 -0.20 -0.40 15.89
N THR A 82 0.79 -0.50 16.77
CA THR A 82 1.22 0.63 17.61
C THR A 82 2.29 1.42 16.89
N GLU A 83 2.08 2.72 16.70
CA GLU A 83 3.08 3.61 16.13
C GLU A 83 4.38 3.61 16.94
N LYS A 84 5.51 3.78 16.25
CA LYS A 84 6.77 4.07 16.93
C LYS A 84 6.76 5.52 17.40
N ALA A 85 7.15 5.74 18.65
CA ALA A 85 7.35 7.08 19.17
C ALA A 85 8.50 7.76 18.39
N VAL A 86 8.14 8.76 17.59
CA VAL A 86 9.05 9.62 16.82
C VAL A 86 8.54 11.06 16.92
N PRO A 87 9.38 12.08 16.66
CA PRO A 87 8.90 13.46 16.57
C PRO A 87 7.78 13.58 15.53
N GLU A 88 6.76 14.40 15.81
CA GLU A 88 5.56 14.53 14.97
C GLU A 88 5.90 14.85 13.50
N GLN A 89 6.89 15.73 13.27
CA GLN A 89 7.36 16.06 11.92
C GLN A 89 7.89 14.86 11.11
N SER A 90 8.27 13.79 11.81
CA SER A 90 8.85 12.55 11.26
C SER A 90 7.90 11.37 11.36
N ARG A 91 6.68 11.57 11.89
CA ARG A 91 5.64 10.54 12.00
C ARG A 91 5.29 9.97 10.63
N ARG A 92 5.13 10.85 9.64
CA ARG A 92 4.74 10.53 8.26
C ARG A 92 5.96 10.55 7.35
N TYR A 93 6.13 9.50 6.55
CA TYR A 93 7.26 9.36 5.62
C TYR A 93 6.87 8.61 4.35
N ALA A 94 7.76 8.61 3.34
CA ALA A 94 7.58 7.93 2.07
C ALA A 94 6.19 8.23 1.48
N PHE A 95 5.97 9.50 1.14
CA PHE A 95 4.73 10.01 0.58
C PHE A 95 4.52 9.49 -0.83
N PHE A 96 3.27 9.41 -1.30
CA PHE A 96 2.97 8.93 -2.64
C PHE A 96 1.71 9.59 -3.19
N ARG A 97 1.65 9.81 -4.50
CA ARG A 97 0.41 10.21 -5.19
C ARG A 97 -0.43 8.97 -5.45
N VAL A 98 -1.74 9.09 -5.29
CA VAL A 98 -2.70 8.03 -5.64
C VAL A 98 -3.28 8.37 -7.01
N LEU A 99 -2.99 7.52 -7.99
CA LEU A 99 -3.31 7.77 -9.39
C LEU A 99 -4.12 6.60 -9.95
N ARG A 100 -4.96 6.88 -10.96
CA ARG A 100 -5.40 5.83 -11.87
C ARG A 100 -4.23 5.43 -12.75
N VAL A 101 -4.11 4.14 -13.05
CA VAL A 101 -3.08 3.66 -13.96
C VAL A 101 -3.35 4.20 -15.37
N ASN A 102 -2.35 4.85 -15.95
CA ASN A 102 -2.39 5.30 -17.34
C ASN A 102 -2.00 4.14 -18.27
N PRO A 103 -2.88 3.67 -19.18
CA PRO A 103 -2.58 2.57 -20.08
C PRO A 103 -1.40 2.83 -21.03
N ASP A 104 -1.17 4.10 -21.39
CA ASP A 104 -0.07 4.51 -22.27
C ASP A 104 1.24 4.80 -21.51
N GLY A 105 1.22 4.69 -20.17
CA GLY A 105 2.37 4.94 -19.31
C GLY A 105 3.25 3.71 -19.08
N VAL A 106 4.44 3.91 -18.52
CA VAL A 106 5.36 2.81 -18.14
C VAL A 106 4.90 2.03 -16.89
N ASP A 107 4.00 2.62 -16.10
CA ASP A 107 3.44 2.04 -14.89
C ASP A 107 2.10 1.32 -15.15
N HIS A 108 1.97 0.63 -16.29
CA HIS A 108 0.72 0.01 -16.74
C HIS A 108 0.55 -1.48 -16.36
N VAL A 109 1.29 -1.97 -15.35
CA VAL A 109 1.35 -3.43 -15.07
C VAL A 109 -0.01 -4.02 -14.69
N TYR A 110 -0.83 -3.27 -13.94
CA TYR A 110 -2.19 -3.67 -13.57
C TYR A 110 -3.17 -2.52 -13.84
N LEU A 111 -3.82 -2.52 -15.00
CA LEU A 111 -4.78 -1.47 -15.39
C LEU A 111 -6.02 -1.42 -14.48
N ASN A 112 -6.33 -2.52 -13.80
CA ASN A 112 -7.42 -2.63 -12.84
C ASN A 112 -7.08 -2.12 -11.44
N ALA A 113 -5.92 -1.47 -11.25
CA ALA A 113 -5.45 -1.00 -9.95
C ALA A 113 -5.39 0.52 -9.83
N LEU A 114 -5.34 1.01 -8.60
CA LEU A 114 -4.72 2.31 -8.30
C LEU A 114 -3.21 2.16 -8.27
N LEU A 115 -2.51 3.20 -8.72
CA LEU A 115 -1.07 3.33 -8.59
C LEU A 115 -0.73 4.24 -7.41
N LEU A 116 0.03 3.75 -6.45
CA LEU A 116 0.69 4.56 -5.43
C LEU A 116 2.09 4.90 -5.94
N ASP A 117 2.25 6.11 -6.49
CA ASP A 117 3.52 6.58 -7.05
C ASP A 117 4.28 7.44 -6.05
N TYR A 118 5.31 6.84 -5.44
CA TYR A 118 6.20 7.51 -4.50
C TYR A 118 7.17 8.47 -5.19
N GLY A 119 7.45 8.21 -6.46
CA GLY A 119 8.26 9.07 -7.32
C GLY A 119 7.52 10.33 -7.77
N ALA A 120 6.21 10.42 -7.56
CA ALA A 120 5.40 11.59 -7.92
C ALA A 120 5.13 12.54 -6.74
N SER A 121 5.44 12.17 -5.49
CA SER A 121 5.30 13.10 -4.36
C SER A 121 6.52 14.01 -4.23
N GLU A 122 6.29 15.33 -4.17
CA GLU A 122 7.34 16.34 -3.96
C GLU A 122 7.88 16.35 -2.52
N ARG A 123 7.17 15.69 -1.59
CA ARG A 123 7.55 15.62 -0.17
C ARG A 123 8.68 14.63 0.11
N ASN A 124 8.96 13.74 -0.84
CA ASN A 124 10.09 12.83 -0.75
C ASN A 124 11.36 13.49 -1.30
N PRO A 125 12.50 13.42 -0.60
CA PRO A 125 13.80 13.86 -1.11
C PRO A 125 14.06 13.37 -2.54
N SER A 126 14.59 14.24 -3.41
CA SER A 126 14.79 13.94 -4.84
C SER A 126 15.67 12.72 -5.10
N ILE A 127 16.61 12.41 -4.19
CA ILE A 127 17.49 11.24 -4.23
C ILE A 127 17.06 10.11 -3.27
N GLY A 128 15.85 10.20 -2.71
CA GLY A 128 15.30 9.22 -1.77
C GLY A 128 14.96 7.90 -2.46
N VAL A 129 15.36 6.77 -1.87
CA VAL A 129 15.14 5.42 -2.40
C VAL A 129 13.65 5.06 -2.49
N GLU A 130 12.81 5.68 -1.66
CA GLU A 130 11.36 5.54 -1.71
C GLU A 130 10.78 5.97 -3.06
N ARG A 131 11.42 6.91 -3.77
CA ARG A 131 10.98 7.34 -5.10
C ARG A 131 11.06 6.23 -6.15
N LEU A 132 11.73 5.12 -5.85
CA LEU A 132 11.77 3.93 -6.70
C LEU A 132 10.53 3.05 -6.54
N LEU A 133 9.73 3.23 -5.48
CA LEU A 133 8.56 2.39 -5.22
C LEU A 133 7.35 2.76 -6.09
N ARG A 134 6.66 1.72 -6.56
CA ARG A 134 5.30 1.78 -7.08
C ARG A 134 4.49 0.66 -6.48
N ASP A 135 3.35 1.00 -5.89
CA ASP A 135 2.42 -0.02 -5.42
C ASP A 135 1.19 -0.04 -6.33
N TYR A 136 0.80 -1.22 -6.78
CA TYR A 136 -0.50 -1.43 -7.43
C TYR A 136 -1.47 -1.94 -6.39
N LEU A 137 -2.58 -1.21 -6.20
CA LEU A 137 -3.54 -1.43 -5.13
C LEU A 137 -4.94 -1.70 -5.70
N VAL A 138 -5.54 -2.81 -5.28
CA VAL A 138 -6.92 -3.18 -5.65
C VAL A 138 -7.75 -3.45 -4.41
N GLN A 139 -9.06 -3.40 -4.59
CA GLN A 139 -10.05 -4.00 -3.71
C GLN A 139 -10.31 -5.44 -4.18
N PRO A 140 -9.82 -6.47 -3.47
CA PRO A 140 -9.90 -7.87 -3.91
C PRO A 140 -11.31 -8.48 -3.79
N ASP A 141 -12.18 -7.87 -2.99
CA ASP A 141 -13.59 -8.24 -2.83
C ASP A 141 -14.44 -6.98 -2.92
N SER A 142 -15.27 -6.86 -3.96
CA SER A 142 -16.11 -5.67 -4.19
C SER A 142 -17.13 -5.42 -3.07
N ALA A 143 -17.47 -6.44 -2.28
CA ALA A 143 -18.35 -6.31 -1.12
C ALA A 143 -17.63 -5.75 0.12
N ASN A 144 -16.29 -5.78 0.18
CA ASN A 144 -15.51 -5.32 1.32
C ASN A 144 -14.59 -4.15 0.95
N ALA A 145 -15.10 -2.93 1.13
CA ALA A 145 -14.37 -1.69 0.87
C ALA A 145 -13.31 -1.33 1.94
N ASP A 146 -13.20 -2.14 3.00
CA ASP A 146 -12.26 -1.93 4.10
C ASP A 146 -11.04 -2.84 4.00
N LEU A 147 -10.93 -3.64 2.94
CA LEU A 147 -9.83 -4.55 2.70
C LEU A 147 -9.24 -4.30 1.31
N LEU A 148 -7.92 -4.08 1.24
CA LEU A 148 -7.22 -3.85 -0.02
C LEU A 148 -6.01 -4.78 -0.13
N LEU A 149 -5.68 -5.14 -1.36
CA LEU A 149 -4.52 -5.94 -1.69
C LEU A 149 -3.59 -5.12 -2.57
N GLY A 150 -2.32 -5.05 -2.18
CA GLY A 150 -1.28 -4.34 -2.89
C GLY A 150 -0.13 -5.23 -3.32
N LYS A 151 0.53 -4.83 -4.40
CA LYS A 151 1.79 -5.40 -4.84
C LYS A 151 2.80 -4.29 -5.13
N ALA A 152 3.90 -4.32 -4.40
CA ALA A 152 4.99 -3.36 -4.52
C ALA A 152 5.94 -3.76 -5.65
N TYR A 153 6.43 -2.76 -6.36
CA TYR A 153 7.39 -2.83 -7.44
C TYR A 153 8.48 -1.80 -7.24
N LEU A 154 9.69 -2.14 -7.69
CA LEU A 154 10.78 -1.18 -7.88
C LEU A 154 10.81 -0.75 -9.35
N ALA A 155 10.74 0.55 -9.61
CA ALA A 155 11.03 1.10 -10.92
C ALA A 155 12.54 1.30 -11.07
N ILE A 156 13.10 0.65 -12.08
CA ILE A 156 14.52 0.78 -12.43
C ILE A 156 14.55 1.11 -13.91
N GLY A 157 14.66 2.40 -14.24
CA GLY A 157 14.40 2.88 -15.59
C GLY A 157 12.98 2.53 -16.06
N GLY A 158 12.88 1.93 -17.25
CA GLY A 158 11.60 1.43 -17.80
C GLY A 158 11.11 0.11 -17.18
N TRP A 159 11.90 -0.55 -16.35
CA TRP A 159 11.55 -1.86 -15.79
C TRP A 159 10.71 -1.72 -14.52
N ARG A 160 9.83 -2.69 -14.28
CA ARG A 160 9.05 -2.84 -13.04
C ARG A 160 9.33 -4.20 -12.43
N VAL A 161 10.23 -4.21 -11.45
CA VAL A 161 10.65 -5.43 -10.76
C VAL A 161 9.73 -5.68 -9.57
N PRO A 162 8.99 -6.81 -9.52
CA PRO A 162 8.09 -7.10 -8.40
C PRO A 162 8.90 -7.32 -7.11
N ALA A 163 8.45 -6.72 -6.01
CA ALA A 163 9.12 -6.82 -4.71
C ALA A 163 8.32 -7.71 -3.74
N ASN A 164 7.13 -7.29 -3.32
CA ASN A 164 6.30 -8.07 -2.40
C ASN A 164 4.82 -7.72 -2.49
N PHE A 165 3.97 -8.65 -2.04
CA PHE A 165 2.59 -8.34 -1.72
C PHE A 165 2.47 -7.73 -0.33
N PHE A 166 1.43 -6.93 -0.16
CA PHE A 166 0.98 -6.42 1.11
C PHE A 166 -0.55 -6.34 1.15
N VAL A 167 -1.11 -6.40 2.35
CA VAL A 167 -2.55 -6.23 2.56
C VAL A 167 -2.77 -4.99 3.42
N LEU A 168 -3.83 -4.24 3.14
CA LEU A 168 -4.30 -3.12 3.96
C LEU A 168 -5.69 -3.42 4.49
N GLU A 169 -5.96 -3.01 5.72
CA GLU A 169 -7.32 -2.98 6.25
C GLU A 169 -7.58 -1.65 6.95
N ARG A 170 -8.78 -1.11 6.75
CA ARG A 170 -9.16 0.19 7.30
C ARG A 170 -9.17 0.10 8.83
N MET A 171 -8.50 1.05 9.48
CA MET A 171 -8.60 1.21 10.92
C MET A 171 -9.83 2.06 11.24
N SER A 172 -10.49 1.79 12.36
CA SER A 172 -11.54 2.65 12.89
C SER A 172 -11.03 4.10 12.93
N LYS A 173 -11.86 5.06 12.50
CA LYS A 173 -11.50 6.48 12.50
C LYS A 173 -10.94 6.87 13.87
N VAL A 174 -9.79 7.52 13.86
CA VAL A 174 -9.37 8.33 15.00
C VAL A 174 -10.13 9.64 14.83
N ASP A 175 -11.09 9.88 15.72
CA ASP A 175 -11.81 11.16 15.82
C ASP A 175 -10.84 12.31 16.11
#